data_AF-A0A356NBK4-F1
#
_entry.id   AF-A0A356NBK4-F1
#
_cell.length_a   1.000
_cell.length_b   1.000
_cell.length_c   1.000
_cell.angle_alpha   90.00
_cell.angle_beta   90.00
_cell.angle_gamma   90.00
#
_symmetry.space_group_name_H-M   'P 1'
#
loop_
_entity.id
_entity.type
_entity.pdbx_description
1 polymer ?
#
loop_
_entity_poly.entity_id
_entity_poly.type
_entity_poly.pdbx_seq_one_letter_code
_entity_poly.pdbx_strand_id
1 'polypeptide(L)'
;VAIFSKNPLLIVTSGIMYVVSGISVILQVLYYKLTKKRIFLMAPFHHHLEMKGYHESKIVTIYFVASMVGGALTLIFARAI
;
A
#
# COMPACT_ATOMS: atom_id res chain seq x y z
N VAL A 1 0.72 -9.96 14.53
CA VAL A 1 -0.48 -10.82 14.43
C VAL A 1 -0.31 -11.90 13.36
N ALA A 2 -0.16 -11.56 12.06
CA ALA A 2 -0.06 -12.55 10.97
C ALA A 2 1.00 -13.66 11.17
N ILE A 3 2.20 -13.30 11.65
CA ILE A 3 3.30 -14.26 11.93
C ILE A 3 2.92 -15.21 13.08
N PHE A 4 2.37 -14.66 14.17
CA PHE A 4 1.95 -15.44 15.34
C PHE A 4 0.73 -16.33 15.04
N SER A 5 -0.12 -15.93 14.09
CA SER A 5 -1.25 -16.74 13.59
C SER A 5 -0.83 -17.82 12.59
N LYS A 6 0.48 -18.03 12.36
CA LYS A 6 1.05 -18.95 11.34
C LYS A 6 0.55 -18.72 9.90
N ASN A 7 -0.06 -17.56 9.64
CA ASN A 7 -0.65 -17.21 8.35
C ASN A 7 -0.03 -15.89 7.85
N PRO A 8 1.23 -15.92 7.39
CA PRO A 8 1.96 -14.70 6.99
C PRO A 8 1.32 -14.00 5.78
N LEU A 9 0.61 -14.74 4.92
CA LEU A 9 -0.07 -14.20 3.74
C LEU A 9 -1.20 -13.22 4.10
N LEU A 10 -1.72 -13.25 5.33
CA LEU A 10 -2.74 -12.30 5.79
C LEU A 10 -2.23 -10.85 5.77
N ILE A 11 -0.91 -10.62 5.81
CA ILE A 11 -0.36 -9.26 5.76
C ILE A 11 -0.60 -8.60 4.40
N VAL A 12 -0.71 -9.39 3.33
CA VAL A 12 -0.93 -8.87 1.97
C VAL A 12 -2.31 -8.26 1.84
N THR A 13 -3.31 -8.86 2.48
CA THR A 13 -4.70 -8.39 2.46
C THR A 13 -4.98 -7.39 3.58
N SER A 14 -4.53 -7.65 4.81
CA SER A 14 -4.80 -6.78 5.96
C SER A 14 -3.94 -5.52 5.99
N GLY A 15 -2.73 -5.59 5.45
CA GLY A 15 -1.78 -4.49 5.35
C GLY A 15 -1.67 -3.91 3.94
N ILE A 16 -2.73 -4.01 3.13
CA ILE A 16 -2.65 -3.73 1.68
C ILE A 16 -2.06 -2.35 1.35
N MET A 17 -2.43 -1.30 2.09
CA MET A 17 -1.89 0.06 1.85
C MET A 17 -0.41 0.19 2.24
N TYR A 18 0.06 -0.58 3.22
CA TYR A 18 1.49 -0.66 3.55
C TYR A 18 2.27 -1.38 2.44
N VAL A 19 1.70 -2.46 1.91
CA VAL A 19 2.29 -3.22 0.79
C VAL A 19 2.39 -2.35 -0.46
N VAL A 20 1.32 -1.66 -0.83
CA VAL A 20 1.30 -0.71 -1.97
C VAL A 20 2.35 0.39 -1.77
N SER A 21 2.44 0.95 -0.57
CA SER A 21 3.43 1.99 -0.27
C SER A 21 4.87 1.47 -0.39
N GLY A 22 5.16 0.26 0.12
CA GLY A 22 6.47 -0.37 0.00
C GLY A 22 6.84 -0.68 -1.45
N ILE A 23 5.93 -1.29 -2.21
CA ILE A 23 6.13 -1.59 -3.63
C ILE A 23 6.40 -0.30 -4.43
N SER A 24 5.69 0.79 -4.13
CA SER A 24 5.90 2.07 -4.81
C SER A 24 7.33 2.60 -4.65
N VAL A 25 7.92 2.44 -3.45
CA VAL A 25 9.31 2.85 -3.17
C VAL A 25 10.29 1.94 -3.90
N ILE A 26 10.08 0.62 -3.87
CA ILE A 26 10.96 -0.35 -4.54
C ILE A 26 10.97 -0.07 -6.05
N LEU A 27 9.81 0.06 -6.68
CA LEU A 27 9.69 0.37 -8.10
C LEU A 27 10.33 1.70 -8.46
N GLN A 28 10.11 2.74 -7.65
CA GLN A 28 10.72 4.06 -7.87
C GLN A 28 12.24 3.98 -7.82
N VAL A 29 12.82 3.30 -6.84
CA VAL A 29 14.28 3.18 -6.68
C VAL A 29 14.89 2.34 -7.81
N LEU A 30 14.29 1.19 -8.14
CA LEU A 30 14.77 0.32 -9.21
C LEU A 30 14.75 1.06 -10.56
N TYR A 31 13.65 1.72 -10.89
CA TYR A 31 13.52 2.44 -12.15
C TYR A 31 14.47 3.64 -12.24
N TYR A 32 14.63 4.40 -11.15
CA TYR A 32 15.55 5.52 -11.12
C TYR A 32 17.01 5.07 -11.26
N LYS A 33 17.38 3.92 -10.69
CA LYS A 33 18.73 3.36 -10.87
C LYS A 33 19.00 2.96 -12.33
N LEU A 34 18.02 2.37 -13.01
CA LEU A 34 18.16 1.87 -14.38
C LEU A 34 18.06 2.98 -15.44
N THR A 35 17.13 3.93 -15.27
CA THR A 35 16.78 4.89 -16.33
C THR A 35 17.09 6.35 -15.97
N LYS A 36 17.43 6.64 -14.71
CA LYS A 36 17.54 8.00 -14.13
C LYS A 36 16.26 8.84 -14.25
N LYS A 37 15.13 8.24 -14.64
CA LYS A 37 13.81 8.86 -14.67
C LYS A 37 12.98 8.38 -13.46
N ARG A 38 11.94 9.12 -13.11
CA ARG A 38 11.04 8.82 -12.00
C ARG A 38 9.70 8.32 -12.54
N ILE A 39 9.15 7.22 -12.00
CA ILE A 39 7.81 6.72 -12.37
C ILE A 39 6.73 7.53 -11.65
N PHE A 40 6.91 7.71 -10.35
CA PHE A 40 6.06 8.54 -9.51
C PHE A 40 6.73 9.90 -9.31
N LEU A 41 5.92 10.96 -9.20
CA LEU A 41 6.40 12.30 -8.84
C LEU A 41 7.24 12.27 -7.54
N MET A 42 6.75 11.53 -6.55
CA MET A 42 7.41 11.25 -5.28
C MET A 42 6.94 9.88 -4.79
N ALA A 43 7.84 9.11 -4.16
CA ALA A 43 7.49 7.89 -3.45
C ALA A 43 7.69 8.13 -1.95
N PRO A 44 6.80 7.61 -1.07
CA PRO A 44 5.76 6.62 -1.34
C PRO A 44 4.50 7.17 -2.04
N PHE A 45 3.59 6.28 -2.43
CA PHE A 45 2.43 6.61 -3.27
C PHE A 45 1.51 7.74 -2.72
N HIS A 46 1.40 7.94 -1.40
CA HIS A 46 0.58 9.02 -0.86
C HIS A 46 1.15 10.41 -1.20
N HIS A 47 2.48 10.59 -1.17
CA HIS A 47 3.09 11.85 -1.61
C HIS A 47 2.95 12.07 -3.12
N HIS A 48 2.85 11.00 -3.92
CA HIS A 48 2.51 11.15 -5.34
C HIS A 48 1.14 11.82 -5.52
N LEU A 49 0.16 11.46 -4.69
CA LEU A 49 -1.18 12.05 -4.71
C LEU A 49 -1.15 13.49 -4.19
N GLU A 50 -0.39 13.77 -3.14
CA GLU A 50 -0.19 15.11 -2.60
C GLU A 50 0.40 16.06 -3.66
N MET A 51 1.45 15.62 -4.37
CA MET A 51 2.06 16.37 -5.48
C MET A 51 1.13 16.55 -6.69
N LYS A 52 0.05 15.76 -6.78
CA LYS A 52 -1.04 15.96 -7.76
C LYS A 52 -2.11 16.96 -7.30
N GLY A 53 -1.95 17.55 -6.12
CA GLY A 53 -2.85 18.56 -5.55
C GLY A 53 -3.97 17.99 -4.68
N TYR A 54 -3.87 16.74 -4.23
CA TYR A 54 -4.85 16.20 -3.27
C TYR A 54 -4.53 16.67 -1.84
N HIS A 55 -5.54 17.16 -1.12
CA HIS A 55 -5.40 17.44 0.30
C HIS A 55 -5.12 16.16 1.10
N GLU A 56 -4.21 16.26 2.07
CA GLU A 56 -3.80 15.16 2.94
C GLU A 56 -5.00 14.44 3.58
N SER A 57 -5.97 15.19 4.10
CA SER A 57 -7.19 14.62 4.69
C SER A 57 -7.93 13.68 3.73
N LYS A 58 -8.06 14.07 2.46
CA LYS A 58 -8.70 13.23 1.42
C LYS A 58 -7.89 11.97 1.15
N ILE A 59 -6.55 12.07 1.12
CA ILE A 59 -5.67 10.92 0.91
C ILE A 59 -5.80 9.95 2.09
N VAL A 60 -5.79 10.46 3.32
CA VAL A 60 -5.98 9.66 4.55
C VAL A 60 -7.33 8.94 4.52
N THR A 61 -8.42 9.62 4.12
CA THR A 61 -9.73 8.96 3.99
C THR A 61 -9.72 7.84 2.96
N ILE A 62 -9.10 8.03 1.78
CA ILE A 62 -9.00 6.98 0.76
C ILE A 62 -8.20 5.78 1.28
N TYR A 63 -7.06 6.04 1.92
CA TYR A 63 -6.22 5.00 2.52
C TYR A 63 -6.94 4.24 3.63
N PHE A 64 -7.74 4.94 4.44
CA PHE A 64 -8.54 4.35 5.50
C PHE A 64 -9.63 3.44 4.93
N VAL A 65 -10.43 3.92 3.97
CA VAL A 65 -11.48 3.13 3.32
C VAL A 65 -10.89 1.90 2.63
N ALA A 66 -9.79 2.06 1.89
CA ALA A 66 -9.10 0.93 1.26
C ALA A 66 -8.61 -0.11 2.29
N SER A 67 -8.10 0.35 3.44
CA SER A 67 -7.66 -0.54 4.52
C SER A 67 -8.82 -1.25 5.20
N MET A 68 -9.97 -0.58 5.37
CA MET A 68 -11.19 -1.21 5.88
C MET A 68 -11.70 -2.31 4.94
N VAL A 69 -11.72 -2.05 3.63
CA VAL A 69 -12.12 -3.05 2.63
C VAL A 69 -11.14 -4.22 2.61
N GLY A 70 -9.83 -3.94 2.64
CA GLY A 70 -8.79 -4.97 2.74
C GLY A 70 -8.96 -5.84 3.99
N GLY A 71 -9.22 -5.23 5.15
CA GLY A 71 -9.50 -5.94 6.39
C GLY A 71 -10.75 -6.83 6.32
N ALA A 72 -11.84 -6.35 5.71
CA ALA A 72 -13.04 -7.16 5.51
C ALA A 72 -12.76 -8.38 4.60
N LEU A 73 -12.01 -8.18 3.51
CA LEU A 73 -11.57 -9.27 2.64
C LEU A 73 -10.67 -10.27 3.37
N THR A 74 -9.76 -9.79 4.23
CA THR A 74 -8.93 -10.66 5.08
C THR A 74 -9.79 -11.56 5.96
N LEU A 75 -10.89 -11.05 6.53
CA LEU A 75 -11.77 -11.88 7.38
C LEU A 75 -12.46 -13.00 6.59
N ILE A 76 -12.88 -12.73 5.36
CA ILE A 76 -13.47 -13.75 4.48
C ILE A 76 -12.41 -14.79 4.09
N PHE A 77 -11.24 -14.32 3.68
CA PHE A 77 -10.14 -15.18 3.25
C PHE A 77 -9.55 -16.03 4.40
N ALA A 78 -9.48 -15.46 5.61
CA ALA A 78 -9.05 -16.18 6.80
C ALA A 78 -10.00 -17.30 7.24
N ARG A 79 -11.27 -17.28 6.79
CA ARG A 79 -12.21 -18.39 7.00
C ARG A 79 -12.09 -19.49 5.95
N ALA A 80 -11.42 -19.22 4.84
CA ALA A 80 -11.23 -20.16 3.73
C ALA A 80 -9.91 -20.97 3.83
N ILE A 81 -9.03 -20.61 4.78
CA ILE A 81 -7.76 -21.29 5.12
C ILE A 81 -7.96 -22.01 6.45
#